data_AF-A0A430A1X8-F1
#
_entry.id   AF-A0A430A1X8-F1
#
_cell.length_a   1.000
_cell.length_b   1.000
_cell.length_c   1.000
_cell.angle_alpha   90.00
_cell.angle_beta   90.00
_cell.angle_gamma   90.00
#
_symmetry.space_group_name_H-M   'P 1'
#
loop_
_entity.id
_entity.type
_entity.pdbx_description
1 polymer ?
#
loop_
_entity_poly.entity_id
_entity_poly.type
_entity_poly.pdbx_seq_one_letter_code
_entity_poly.pdbx_strand_id
1 'polypeptide(L)'
;MLDMSIKEYLILNCLIFMFGSSLGSFFILVISRVANKQSIVLPKSHCTSCKNKLSWYEMIPVFSWIYLHGKCRKCKTRIPISYVLIESFSGLLMLVCYHLLG
;
A
#
# COMPACT_ATOMS: atom_id res chain seq x y z
N MET A 1 1.30 5.60 -28.42
CA MET A 1 1.66 4.33 -27.75
C MET A 1 2.81 3.58 -28.42
N LEU A 2 3.10 3.75 -29.73
CA LEU A 2 3.99 2.87 -30.50
C LEU A 2 5.48 3.29 -30.59
N ASP A 3 5.91 4.42 -30.00
CA ASP A 3 7.31 4.88 -30.10
C ASP A 3 8.07 4.88 -28.75
N MET A 4 7.47 4.37 -27.68
CA MET A 4 8.15 4.26 -26.40
C MET A 4 9.15 3.10 -26.43
N SER A 5 10.39 3.38 -26.00
CA SER A 5 11.36 2.32 -25.75
C SER A 5 10.80 1.33 -24.72
N ILE A 6 11.10 0.04 -24.88
CA ILE A 6 10.74 -1.00 -23.90
C ILE A 6 11.12 -0.59 -22.47
N LYS A 7 12.25 0.12 -22.32
CA LYS A 7 12.69 0.66 -21.03
C LYS A 7 11.72 1.70 -20.46
N GLU A 8 11.27 2.65 -21.27
CA GLU A 8 10.35 3.71 -20.85
C GLU A 8 8.98 3.12 -20.47
N TYR A 9 8.51 2.13 -21.24
CA TYR A 9 7.27 1.41 -20.96
C TYR A 9 7.32 0.69 -19.60
N LEU A 10 8.41 -0.01 -19.31
CA LEU A 10 8.59 -0.68 -18.02
C LEU A 10 8.67 0.32 -16.86
N ILE A 11 9.39 1.43 -17.04
CA ILE A 11 9.49 2.48 -16.01
C ILE A 11 8.11 3.05 -15.71
N LEU A 12 7.34 3.38 -16.75
CA LEU A 12 6.01 3.98 -16.59
C LEU A 12 5.05 3.05 -15.86
N ASN A 13 4.99 1.77 -16.24
CA ASN A 13 4.15 0.78 -15.55
C ASN A 13 4.54 0.62 -14.08
N CYS A 14 5.83 0.59 -13.75
CA CYS A 14 6.29 0.55 -12.37
C CYS A 14 5.81 1.77 -11.57
N LEU A 15 5.91 2.97 -12.15
CA LEU A 15 5.44 4.21 -11.51
C LEU A 15 3.92 4.18 -11.26
N ILE A 16 3.14 3.75 -12.26
CA ILE A 16 1.68 3.64 -12.16
C ILE A 16 1.28 2.62 -11.08
N PHE A 17 1.95 1.47 -11.04
CA PHE A 17 1.70 0.44 -10.03
C PHE A 17 1.99 0.94 -8.62
N MET A 18 3.13 1.62 -8.42
CA MET A 18 3.49 2.20 -7.12
C MET A 18 2.49 3.27 -6.67
N PHE A 19 2.02 4.09 -7.60
CA PHE A 19 0.99 5.10 -7.32
C PHE A 19 -0.34 4.45 -6.92
N GLY A 20 -0.81 3.48 -7.69
CA GLY A 20 -2.03 2.72 -7.38
C GLY A 20 -1.96 2.02 -6.02
N SER A 21 -0.83 1.33 -5.75
CA SER A 21 -0.61 0.63 -4.47
C SER A 21 -0.58 1.60 -3.27
N SER A 22 -0.03 2.79 -3.45
CA SER A 22 -0.01 3.83 -2.42
C SER A 22 -1.42 4.33 -2.09
N LEU A 23 -2.28 4.49 -3.11
CA LEU A 23 -3.69 4.82 -2.91
C LEU A 23 -4.43 3.71 -2.17
N GLY A 24 -4.23 2.44 -2.54
CA GLY A 24 -4.82 1.31 -1.82
C GLY A 24 -4.44 1.29 -0.34
N SER A 25 -3.16 1.50 -0.03
CA SER A 25 -2.66 1.57 1.35
C SER A 25 -3.32 2.72 2.13
N PHE A 26 -3.45 3.89 1.51
CA PHE A 26 -4.14 5.04 2.11
C PHE A 26 -5.64 4.75 2.36
N PHE A 27 -6.35 4.14 1.41
CA PHE A 27 -7.77 3.82 1.57
C PHE A 27 -8.01 2.83 2.71
N ILE A 28 -7.16 1.82 2.87
CA ILE A 28 -7.27 0.88 3.99
C ILE A 28 -7.10 1.61 5.33
N LEU A 29 -6.12 2.53 5.40
CA LEU A 29 -5.92 3.37 6.58
C LEU A 29 -7.18 4.22 6.85
N VAL A 30 -7.73 4.88 5.85
CA VAL A 30 -8.94 5.71 5.98
C VAL A 30 -10.13 4.87 6.45
N ILE A 31 -10.41 3.74 5.80
CA ILE A 31 -11.50 2.83 6.18
C ILE A 31 -11.36 2.39 7.64
N SER A 32 -10.16 1.97 8.03
CA SER A 32 -9.86 1.54 9.40
C SER A 32 -10.05 2.67 10.41
N ARG A 33 -9.63 3.90 10.10
CA ARG A 33 -9.78 5.06 11.00
C ARG A 33 -11.23 5.52 11.10
N VAL A 34 -11.95 5.58 9.99
CA VAL A 34 -13.38 5.96 9.95
C VAL A 34 -14.23 4.95 10.71
N ALA A 35 -14.00 3.64 10.51
CA ALA A 35 -14.69 2.59 11.25
C ALA A 35 -14.48 2.69 12.77
N ASN A 36 -13.29 3.14 13.19
CA ASN A 36 -12.95 3.32 14.60
C ASN A 36 -13.24 4.75 15.14
N LYS A 37 -13.88 5.63 14.36
CA LYS A 37 -14.13 7.04 14.70
C LYS A 37 -12.86 7.81 15.11
N GLN A 38 -11.73 7.46 14.51
CA GLN A 38 -10.43 8.09 14.75
C GLN A 38 -10.13 9.13 13.69
N SER A 39 -9.34 10.15 14.05
CA SER A 39 -8.87 11.11 13.06
C SER A 39 -7.92 10.45 12.06
N ILE A 40 -8.03 10.88 10.79
CA ILE A 40 -7.21 10.38 9.68
C ILE A 40 -5.77 10.93 9.78
N VAL A 41 -5.64 12.18 10.26
CA VAL A 41 -4.36 12.91 10.32
C VAL A 41 -3.54 12.55 11.58
N LEU A 42 -4.21 12.34 12.71
CA LEU A 42 -3.56 12.11 14.02
C LEU A 42 -4.26 10.96 14.75
N PRO A 43 -3.53 10.10 15.47
CA PRO A 43 -2.07 9.99 15.56
C PRO A 43 -1.47 9.35 14.29
N LYS A 44 -0.14 9.49 14.13
CA LYS A 44 0.66 8.83 13.07
C LYS A 44 0.38 7.32 13.00
N SER A 45 0.74 6.69 11.88
CA SER A 45 0.65 5.25 11.67
C SER A 45 1.25 4.48 12.85
N HIS A 46 0.43 3.67 13.51
CA HIS A 46 0.81 2.91 14.70
C HIS A 46 0.21 1.50 14.62
N CYS A 47 0.88 0.55 15.26
CA CYS A 47 0.37 -0.80 15.35
C CYS A 47 -0.88 -0.83 16.25
N THR A 48 -1.94 -1.50 15.80
CA THR A 48 -3.21 -1.60 16.56
C THR A 48 -3.08 -2.38 17.87
N SER A 49 -2.15 -3.34 17.97
CA SER A 49 -1.92 -4.08 19.23
C SER A 49 -0.97 -3.37 20.20
N CYS A 50 0.21 -2.94 19.74
CA CYS A 50 1.24 -2.42 20.64
C CYS A 50 1.34 -0.89 20.68
N LYS A 51 0.56 -0.18 19.87
CA LYS A 51 0.61 1.29 19.70
C LYS A 51 1.99 1.85 19.34
N ASN A 52 2.96 0.99 18.98
CA ASN A 52 4.26 1.43 18.53
C ASN A 52 4.10 2.19 17.21
N LYS A 53 4.76 3.35 17.11
CA LYS A 53 4.81 4.13 15.87
C LYS A 53 5.52 3.31 14.79
N LEU A 54 4.91 3.21 13.61
CA LEU A 54 5.54 2.60 12.45
C LEU A 54 6.61 3.54 11.89
N SER A 55 7.78 2.99 11.57
CA SER A 55 8.80 3.69 10.79
C SER A 55 8.34 3.87 9.34
N TRP A 56 8.93 4.83 8.61
CA TRP A 56 8.59 5.10 7.21
C TRP A 56 8.68 3.86 6.29
N TYR A 57 9.68 2.99 6.47
CA TYR A 57 9.81 1.77 5.68
C TYR A 57 8.73 0.71 5.99
N GLU A 58 8.09 0.77 7.15
CA GLU A 58 6.95 -0.09 7.50
C GLU A 58 5.65 0.40 6.85
N MET A 59 5.66 1.58 6.23
CA MET A 59 4.54 2.15 5.48
C MET A 59 4.66 1.93 3.98
N ILE A 60 5.75 1.29 3.49
CA ILE A 60 5.91 1.00 2.07
C ILE A 60 4.92 -0.13 1.71
N PRO A 61 3.95 0.11 0.79
CA PRO A 61 2.95 -0.89 0.41
C PRO A 61 3.62 -2.16 -0.10
N VAL A 62 3.04 -3.33 0.20
CA VAL A 62 3.50 -4.67 -0.20
C VAL A 62 4.88 -5.08 0.38
N PHE A 63 5.92 -4.28 0.19
CA PHE A 63 7.28 -4.54 0.65
C PHE A 63 7.39 -4.64 2.16
N SER A 64 6.72 -3.75 2.91
CA SER A 64 6.76 -3.76 4.37
C SER A 64 6.25 -5.10 4.94
N TRP A 65 5.17 -5.65 4.37
CA TRP A 65 4.61 -6.92 4.81
C TRP A 65 5.50 -8.11 4.47
N ILE A 66 6.11 -8.12 3.27
CA ILE A 66 7.06 -9.18 2.87
C ILE A 66 8.27 -9.17 3.80
N TYR A 67 8.88 -8.01 4.03
CA TYR A 67 10.05 -7.87 4.90
C TYR A 67 9.74 -8.29 6.34
N LEU A 68 8.57 -7.87 6.85
CA LEU A 68 8.11 -8.18 8.20
C LEU A 68 7.47 -9.57 8.33
N HIS A 69 7.43 -10.37 7.25
CA HIS A 69 6.78 -11.69 7.20
C HIS A 69 5.33 -11.68 7.73
N GLY A 70 4.60 -10.60 7.42
CA GLY A 70 3.24 -10.37 7.87
C GLY A 70 3.07 -10.25 9.39
N LYS A 71 4.10 -9.83 10.13
CA LYS A 71 4.06 -9.66 11.59
C LYS A 71 4.64 -8.31 12.01
N CYS A 72 4.04 -7.65 12.99
CA CYS A 72 4.62 -6.42 13.54
C CYS A 72 6.02 -6.66 14.10
N ARG A 73 6.99 -5.78 13.80
CA ARG A 73 8.39 -5.90 14.24
C ARG A 73 8.54 -6.06 15.75
N LYS A 74 7.74 -5.35 16.55
CA LYS A 74 7.85 -5.37 18.02
C LYS A 74 6.99 -6.44 18.68
N CYS A 75 5.68 -6.42 18.44
CA CYS A 75 4.75 -7.31 19.16
C CYS A 75 4.44 -8.62 18.41
N LYS A 76 4.97 -8.80 17.20
CA LYS A 76 4.74 -9.98 16.35
C LYS A 76 3.26 -10.26 16.03
N THR A 77 2.36 -9.32 16.32
CA THR A 77 0.95 -9.40 15.91
C THR A 77 0.87 -9.56 14.39
N ARG A 78 0.06 -10.51 13.94
CA ARG A 78 -0.14 -10.79 12.53
C ARG A 78 -0.82 -9.60 11.84
N ILE A 79 -0.21 -9.10 10.78
CA ILE A 79 -0.81 -8.13 9.88
C ILE A 79 -1.64 -8.93 8.87
N PRO A 80 -2.97 -8.72 8.82
CA PRO A 80 -3.83 -9.51 7.95
C PRO A 80 -3.43 -9.35 6.48
N ILE A 81 -3.40 -10.48 5.77
CA ILE A 81 -2.96 -10.53 4.36
C ILE A 81 -3.88 -9.75 3.42
N SER A 82 -5.13 -9.52 3.83
CA SER A 82 -6.06 -8.65 3.13
C SER A 82 -5.50 -7.26 2.87
N TYR A 83 -4.61 -6.74 3.74
CA TYR A 83 -4.01 -5.43 3.55
C TYR A 83 -3.11 -5.43 2.31
N VAL A 84 -2.23 -6.41 2.18
CA VAL A 84 -1.34 -6.55 1.01
C VAL A 84 -2.11 -6.90 -0.25
N LEU A 85 -3.16 -7.72 -0.13
CA LEU A 85 -4.00 -8.07 -1.27
C LEU A 85 -4.71 -6.83 -1.83
N ILE A 86 -5.25 -5.97 -0.98
CA ILE A 86 -5.91 -4.73 -1.41
C ILE A 86 -4.87 -3.75 -2.00
N GLU A 87 -3.69 -3.61 -1.38
CA GLU A 87 -2.60 -2.79 -1.93
C GLU A 87 -2.20 -3.26 -3.32
N SER A 88 -1.90 -4.55 -3.48
CA SER A 88 -1.54 -5.14 -4.78
C SER A 88 -2.67 -5.03 -5.79
N PHE A 89 -3.91 -5.29 -5.37
CA PHE A 89 -5.08 -5.20 -6.23
C PHE A 89 -5.31 -3.76 -6.72
N SER A 90 -5.13 -2.75 -5.86
CA SER A 90 -5.25 -1.35 -6.26
C SER A 90 -4.17 -0.93 -7.26
N GLY A 91 -2.93 -1.40 -7.10
CA GLY A 91 -1.84 -1.20 -8.07
C GLY A 91 -2.14 -1.85 -9.42
N LEU A 92 -2.60 -3.10 -9.40
CA LEU A 92 -3.00 -3.82 -10.62
C LEU A 92 -4.22 -3.18 -11.30
N LEU A 93 -5.22 -2.76 -10.54
CA LEU A 93 -6.40 -2.10 -11.07
C LEU A 93 -6.02 -0.79 -11.76
N MET A 94 -5.12 0.00 -11.17
CA MET A 94 -4.62 1.23 -11.79
C MET A 94 -3.90 0.94 -13.11
N LEU A 95 -3.07 -0.11 -13.18
CA LEU A 95 -2.42 -0.54 -14.42
C LEU A 95 -3.44 -0.94 -15.49
N VAL A 96 -4.44 -1.73 -15.10
CA VAL A 96 -5.51 -2.18 -16.01
C VAL A 96 -6.31 -0.98 -16.52
N CYS A 97 -6.70 -0.05 -15.64
CA CYS A 97 -7.37 1.18 -16.04
C CYS A 97 -6.52 2.02 -16.99
N TYR A 98 -5.22 2.14 -16.73
CA TYR A 98 -4.30 2.87 -17.61
C TYR A 98 -4.22 2.24 -19.01
N HIS A 99 -4.13 0.91 -19.10
CA HIS A 99 -4.06 0.21 -20.39
C HIS A 99 -5.39 0.12 -21.14
N LEU A 100 -6.53 0.23 -20.44
CA LEU A 100 -7.86 0.17 -21.06
C LEU A 100 -8.41 1.53 -21.45
N LEU A 101 -8.11 2.58 -20.68
CA LEU A 101 -8.65 3.93 -20.86
C LEU A 101 -7.62 4.91 -21.46
N GLY A 102 -6.36 4.51 -21.57
CA GLY A 102 -5.23 5.31 -22.06
C GLY A 102 -4.67 4.84 -23.39
#